data_AF-A0A7Y7ED92-F1
#
_entry.id   AF-A0A7Y7ED92-F1
#
_cell.length_a   1.000
_cell.length_b   1.000
_cell.length_c   1.000
_cell.angle_alpha   90.00
_cell.angle_beta   90.00
_cell.angle_gamma   90.00
#
_symmetry.space_group_name_H-M   'P 1'
#
loop_
_entity.id
_entity.type
_entity.pdbx_description
1 polymer ?
#
loop_
_entity_poly.entity_id
_entity_poly.type
_entity_poly.pdbx_seq_one_letter_code
_entity_poly.pdbx_strand_id
1 'polypeptide(L)'
;MKRLTLTQLKNICLSIRESIELNKSKTNLFKEFPQGCCRDASLIVGIILKKMGAIELVYCRRDFDLHYKSHAWLEYNSFIIDITADQFDTTIPNVIVSRTPIMPFHQKQHEEPLTFSIAGMDAIDLLKDMEIIEGALSPKFSS
;
A
#
# COMPACT_ATOMS: atom_id res chain seq x y z
N MET A 1 -4.44 -22.17 0.43
CA MET A 1 -4.13 -20.79 0.00
C MET A 1 -5.39 -20.12 -0.49
N LYS A 2 -5.74 -18.93 0.03
CA LYS A 2 -6.94 -18.19 -0.38
C LYS A 2 -6.51 -17.10 -1.36
N ARG A 3 -7.00 -17.19 -2.60
CA ARG A 3 -6.83 -16.11 -3.59
C ARG A 3 -7.88 -15.04 -3.33
N LEU A 4 -7.45 -13.82 -3.03
CA LEU A 4 -8.36 -12.69 -2.88
C LEU A 4 -8.88 -12.25 -4.25
N THR A 5 -10.18 -12.02 -4.34
CA THR A 5 -10.86 -11.48 -5.53
C THR A 5 -10.56 -9.98 -5.70
N LEU A 6 -10.80 -9.43 -6.90
CA LEU A 6 -10.68 -8.00 -7.16
C LEU A 6 -11.51 -7.16 -6.18
N THR A 7 -12.77 -7.57 -5.93
CA THR A 7 -13.66 -6.87 -5.01
C THR A 7 -13.14 -6.91 -3.57
N GLN A 8 -12.65 -8.07 -3.12
CA GLN A 8 -12.03 -8.18 -1.79
C GLN A 8 -10.80 -7.28 -1.66
N LEU A 9 -9.89 -7.32 -2.64
CA LEU A 9 -8.70 -6.47 -2.65
C LEU A 9 -9.08 -4.99 -2.59
N LYS A 10 -10.02 -4.54 -3.43
CA LYS A 10 -10.50 -3.14 -3.41
C LYS A 10 -11.07 -2.74 -2.05
N ASN A 11 -11.95 -3.56 -1.47
CA ASN A 11 -12.58 -3.25 -0.19
C ASN A 11 -11.56 -3.18 0.95
N ILE A 12 -10.59 -4.09 0.96
CA ILE A 12 -9.49 -4.08 1.94
C ILE A 12 -8.64 -2.82 1.78
N CYS A 13 -8.20 -2.51 0.55
CA CYS A 13 -7.37 -1.35 0.26
C CYS A 13 -8.08 -0.02 0.59
N LEU A 14 -9.38 0.09 0.28
CA LEU A 14 -10.21 1.24 0.68
C LEU A 14 -10.29 1.38 2.19
N SER A 15 -10.51 0.26 2.90
CA SER A 15 -10.60 0.30 4.37
C SER A 15 -9.27 0.70 5.01
N ILE A 16 -8.14 0.24 4.46
CA ILE A 16 -6.79 0.62 4.90
C ILE A 16 -6.56 2.11 4.63
N ARG A 17 -6.83 2.58 3.41
CA ARG A 17 -6.72 3.98 3.01
C ARG A 17 -7.49 4.89 3.96
N GLU A 18 -8.78 4.60 4.16
CA GLU A 18 -9.65 5.34 5.07
C GLU A 18 -9.12 5.32 6.50
N SER A 19 -8.57 4.19 6.95
CA SER A 19 -8.00 4.07 8.28
C SER A 19 -6.74 4.93 8.45
N ILE A 20 -5.90 5.08 7.42
CA ILE A 20 -4.75 5.99 7.45
C ILE A 20 -5.23 7.46 7.47
N GLU A 21 -6.23 7.81 6.65
CA GLU A 21 -6.73 9.19 6.55
C GLU A 21 -7.45 9.66 7.82
N LEU A 22 -8.24 8.80 8.45
CA LEU A 22 -9.03 9.14 9.63
C LEU A 22 -8.22 9.11 10.92
N ASN A 23 -7.15 8.30 10.98
CA ASN A 23 -6.33 8.17 12.17
C ASN A 23 -5.06 8.99 12.02
N LYS A 24 -4.89 9.99 12.89
CA LYS A 24 -3.65 10.78 12.92
C LYS A 24 -2.46 9.87 13.19
N SER A 25 -1.55 9.79 12.22
CA SER A 25 -0.23 9.16 12.35
C SER A 25 0.42 9.58 13.66
N LYS A 26 0.92 8.61 14.44
CA LYS A 26 1.72 8.92 15.64
C LYS A 26 3.19 9.12 15.31
N THR A 27 3.56 8.91 14.04
CA THR A 27 4.92 9.03 13.53
C THR A 27 4.96 9.98 12.34
N ASN A 28 6.14 10.19 11.75
CA ASN A 28 6.27 10.99 10.55
C ASN A 28 5.88 10.24 9.25
N LEU A 29 5.67 8.92 9.30
CA LEU A 29 5.49 8.10 8.09
C LEU A 29 4.22 8.44 7.31
N PHE A 30 3.12 8.71 7.99
CA PHE A 30 1.82 9.00 7.37
C PHE A 30 1.29 10.41 7.66
N LYS A 31 2.16 11.32 8.11
CA LYS A 31 1.75 12.68 8.50
C LYS A 31 1.21 13.50 7.33
N GLU A 32 1.81 13.34 6.15
CA GLU A 32 1.43 14.04 4.91
C GLU A 32 0.73 13.10 3.91
N PHE A 33 0.15 12.00 4.40
CA PHE A 33 -0.43 10.97 3.55
C PHE A 33 -1.48 11.55 2.59
N PRO A 34 -1.44 11.21 1.28
CA PRO A 34 -0.61 10.17 0.65
C PRO A 34 0.80 10.59 0.19
N GLN A 35 1.20 11.84 0.38
CA GLN A 35 2.44 12.40 -0.17
C GLN A 35 3.70 11.80 0.47
N GLY A 36 4.51 11.13 -0.35
CA GLY A 36 5.80 10.58 0.10
C GLY A 36 5.67 9.31 0.95
N CYS A 37 4.46 8.81 1.16
CA CYS A 37 4.19 7.65 2.01
C CYS A 37 4.11 6.33 1.23
N CYS A 38 4.30 6.33 -0.10
CA CYS A 38 4.03 5.19 -0.97
C CYS A 38 4.74 3.89 -0.57
N ARG A 39 6.00 3.95 -0.10
CA ARG A 39 6.73 2.79 0.43
C ARG A 39 6.02 2.19 1.64
N ASP A 40 5.78 3.01 2.66
CA ASP A 40 5.27 2.54 3.95
C ASP A 40 3.79 2.13 3.84
N ALA A 41 3.01 2.85 3.03
CA ALA A 41 1.64 2.49 2.66
C ALA A 41 1.58 1.10 1.99
N SER A 42 2.49 0.85 1.04
CA SER A 42 2.61 -0.46 0.39
C SER A 42 2.97 -1.56 1.39
N LEU A 43 3.86 -1.28 2.35
CA LEU A 43 4.21 -2.27 3.39
C LEU A 43 3.00 -2.61 4.27
N ILE A 44 2.25 -1.61 4.74
CA ILE A 44 1.05 -1.85 5.56
C ILE A 44 0.02 -2.67 4.81
N VAL A 45 -0.31 -2.29 3.56
CA VAL A 45 -1.26 -3.06 2.74
C VAL A 45 -0.80 -4.50 2.61
N GLY A 46 0.47 -4.72 2.31
CA GLY A 46 1.00 -6.05 2.07
C GLY A 46 1.01 -6.93 3.31
N ILE A 47 1.35 -6.37 4.49
CA ILE A 47 1.31 -7.11 5.75
C ILE A 47 -0.13 -7.49 6.12
N ILE A 48 -1.09 -6.58 5.97
CA ILE A 48 -2.52 -6.86 6.23
C ILE A 48 -3.03 -7.94 5.27
N LEU A 49 -2.71 -7.86 3.97
CA LEU A 49 -3.06 -8.89 3.00
C LEU A 49 -2.44 -10.25 3.36
N LYS A 50 -1.19 -10.29 3.82
CA LYS A 50 -0.55 -11.52 4.32
C LYS A 50 -1.31 -12.11 5.51
N LYS A 51 -1.72 -11.29 6.49
CA LYS A 51 -2.56 -11.73 7.61
C LYS A 51 -3.89 -12.33 7.16
N MET A 52 -4.42 -11.86 6.03
CA MET A 52 -5.64 -12.40 5.40
C MET A 52 -5.38 -13.63 4.50
N GLY A 53 -4.16 -14.15 4.47
CA GLY A 53 -3.79 -15.37 3.75
C GLY A 53 -3.31 -15.16 2.31
N ALA A 54 -3.06 -13.91 1.90
CA ALA A 54 -2.38 -13.63 0.64
C ALA A 54 -0.91 -14.07 0.71
N ILE A 55 -0.42 -14.68 -0.36
CA ILE A 55 1.00 -15.04 -0.51
C ILE A 55 1.56 -14.43 -1.79
N GLU A 56 2.88 -14.50 -1.99
CA GLU A 56 3.55 -14.02 -3.21
C GLU A 56 3.25 -12.54 -3.53
N LEU A 57 3.16 -11.72 -2.48
CA LEU A 57 3.14 -10.27 -2.62
C LEU A 57 4.53 -9.78 -3.03
N VAL A 58 4.56 -8.96 -4.07
CA VAL A 58 5.78 -8.36 -4.61
C VAL A 58 5.74 -6.86 -4.35
N TYR A 59 6.77 -6.35 -3.68
CA TYR A 59 6.99 -4.92 -3.55
C TYR A 59 7.64 -4.42 -4.83
N CYS A 60 7.01 -3.45 -5.47
CA CYS A 60 7.45 -2.89 -6.75
C CYS A 60 7.78 -1.42 -6.55
N ARG A 61 8.85 -0.96 -7.19
CA ARG A 61 9.17 0.47 -7.19
C ARG A 61 9.78 0.92 -8.50
N ARG A 62 9.71 2.22 -8.68
CA ARG A 62 10.49 2.97 -9.67
C ARG A 62 11.27 4.08 -8.99
N ASP A 63 12.41 4.39 -9.55
CA ASP A 63 13.24 5.50 -9.12
C ASP A 63 12.75 6.81 -9.75
N PHE A 64 13.23 7.90 -9.17
CA PHE A 64 13.04 9.24 -9.72
C PHE A 64 13.80 9.37 -11.04
N ASP A 65 13.16 9.99 -12.04
CA ASP A 65 13.80 10.40 -13.30
C ASP A 65 13.33 11.80 -13.72
N LEU A 66 13.71 12.22 -14.95
CA LEU A 66 13.37 13.53 -15.50
C LEU A 66 11.85 13.76 -15.69
N HIS A 67 11.06 12.69 -15.78
CA HIS A 67 9.64 12.75 -16.12
C HIS A 67 8.74 12.38 -14.94
N TYR A 68 9.25 11.59 -13.99
CA TYR A 68 8.43 11.00 -12.94
C TYR A 68 9.18 10.90 -11.62
N LYS A 69 8.44 11.13 -10.54
CA LYS A 69 8.95 10.92 -9.18
C LYS A 69 9.10 9.42 -8.89
N SER A 70 9.95 9.10 -7.91
CA SER A 70 10.01 7.76 -7.34
C SER A 70 8.64 7.35 -6.79
N HIS A 71 8.26 6.10 -7.00
CA HIS A 71 6.97 5.58 -6.54
C HIS A 71 7.09 4.11 -6.18
N ALA A 72 6.23 3.67 -5.25
CA ALA A 72 6.17 2.29 -4.80
C ALA A 72 4.72 1.80 -4.72
N TRP A 73 4.52 0.53 -5.05
CA TRP A 73 3.23 -0.16 -5.02
C TRP A 73 3.42 -1.65 -4.73
N LEU A 74 2.32 -2.37 -4.64
CA LEU A 74 2.33 -3.83 -4.54
C LEU A 74 1.81 -4.50 -5.79
N GLU A 75 2.35 -5.67 -6.09
CA GLU A 75 1.77 -6.61 -7.02
C GLU A 75 1.34 -7.89 -6.29
N TYR A 76 0.15 -8.39 -6.61
CA TYR A 76 -0.39 -9.65 -6.08
C TYR A 76 -1.26 -10.32 -7.14
N ASN A 77 -0.93 -11.54 -7.56
CA ASN A 77 -1.74 -12.30 -8.54
C ASN A 77 -2.05 -11.52 -9.84
N SER A 78 -1.05 -10.80 -10.33
CA SER A 78 -1.12 -9.88 -11.48
C SER A 78 -1.99 -8.65 -11.26
N PHE A 79 -2.37 -8.33 -10.01
CA PHE A 79 -2.98 -7.06 -9.67
C PHE A 79 -1.92 -6.09 -9.17
N ILE A 80 -1.87 -4.90 -9.77
CA ILE A 80 -1.27 -3.70 -9.19
C ILE A 80 -2.22 -3.23 -8.08
N ILE A 81 -1.66 -2.95 -6.91
CA ILE A 81 -2.34 -2.45 -5.72
C ILE A 81 -1.60 -1.19 -5.25
N ASP A 82 -2.28 -0.06 -5.28
CA ASP A 82 -1.70 1.24 -4.92
C ASP A 82 -2.75 2.12 -4.25
N ILE A 83 -2.49 2.47 -2.99
CA ILE A 83 -3.38 3.34 -2.19
C ILE A 83 -2.84 4.77 -2.08
N THR A 84 -1.90 5.15 -2.94
CA THR A 84 -1.22 6.46 -2.91
C THR A 84 -1.07 7.09 -4.30
N ALA A 85 -1.69 6.52 -5.34
CA ALA A 85 -1.53 6.94 -6.72
C ALA A 85 -1.97 8.40 -6.96
N ASP A 86 -2.99 8.85 -6.23
CA ASP A 86 -3.53 10.21 -6.22
C ASP A 86 -2.57 11.25 -5.61
N GLN A 87 -1.41 10.84 -5.06
CA GLN A 87 -0.39 11.79 -4.62
C GLN A 87 0.17 12.62 -5.80
N PHE A 88 0.07 12.12 -7.04
CA PHE A 88 0.59 12.80 -8.21
C PHE A 88 -0.43 13.71 -8.89
N ASP A 89 -1.71 13.36 -8.81
CA ASP A 89 -2.81 14.11 -9.40
C ASP A 89 -4.13 13.65 -8.73
N THR A 90 -4.92 14.60 -8.23
CA THR A 90 -6.18 14.32 -7.51
C THR A 90 -7.29 13.78 -8.41
N THR A 91 -7.13 13.83 -9.74
CA THR A 91 -8.03 13.19 -10.71
C THR A 91 -7.81 11.66 -10.80
N ILE A 92 -6.68 11.16 -10.28
CA ILE A 92 -6.39 9.73 -10.21
C ILE A 92 -7.18 9.10 -9.05
N PRO A 93 -7.73 7.88 -9.20
CA PRO A 93 -8.37 7.18 -8.11
C PRO A 93 -7.44 7.03 -6.89
N ASN A 94 -7.95 7.34 -5.70
CA ASN A 94 -7.22 7.21 -4.43
C ASN A 94 -6.83 5.76 -4.07
N VAL A 95 -7.50 4.78 -4.67
CA VAL A 95 -7.16 3.36 -4.61
C VAL A 95 -7.21 2.77 -6.01
N ILE A 96 -6.09 2.22 -6.43
CA ILE A 96 -5.95 1.46 -7.66
C ILE A 96 -5.80 -0.03 -7.31
N VAL A 97 -6.70 -0.84 -7.86
CA VAL A 97 -6.53 -2.29 -7.96
C VAL A 97 -6.86 -2.71 -9.39
N SER A 98 -5.85 -3.09 -10.17
CA SER A 98 -5.98 -3.34 -11.62
C SER A 98 -5.03 -4.41 -12.12
N ARG A 99 -5.39 -5.10 -13.21
CA ARG A 99 -4.52 -6.07 -13.89
C ARG A 99 -3.55 -5.47 -14.89
N THR A 100 -3.81 -4.23 -15.30
CA THR A 100 -2.98 -3.52 -16.27
C THR A 100 -2.45 -2.25 -15.61
N PRO A 101 -1.21 -1.85 -15.92
CA PRO A 101 -0.71 -0.52 -15.57
C PRO A 101 -1.72 0.53 -16.03
N ILE A 102 -2.19 1.34 -15.09
CA ILE A 102 -3.12 2.44 -15.42
C ILE A 102 -2.32 3.71 -15.69
N MET A 103 -1.18 3.88 -15.01
CA MET A 103 -0.41 5.11 -15.03
C MET A 103 1.05 4.86 -15.40
N PRO A 104 1.74 5.82 -16.05
CA PRO A 104 3.16 5.68 -16.40
C PRO A 104 4.08 5.43 -15.19
N PHE A 105 3.70 5.91 -14.01
CA PHE A 105 4.46 5.65 -12.78
C PHE A 105 4.34 4.22 -12.25
N HIS A 106 3.45 3.39 -12.79
CA HIS A 106 3.41 1.93 -12.55
C HIS A 106 4.32 1.14 -13.50
N GLN A 107 5.23 1.81 -14.22
CA GLN A 107 6.31 1.14 -14.94
C GLN A 107 7.37 0.66 -13.95
N LYS A 108 7.31 -0.64 -13.63
CA LYS A 108 8.21 -1.31 -12.69
C LYS A 108 9.67 -1.27 -13.16
N GLN A 109 10.58 -0.81 -12.29
CA GLN A 109 12.02 -0.86 -12.52
C GLN A 109 12.71 -1.84 -11.57
N HIS A 110 12.22 -1.91 -10.33
CA HIS A 110 12.70 -2.82 -9.31
C HIS A 110 11.55 -3.61 -8.71
N GLU A 111 11.83 -4.84 -8.33
CA GLU A 111 10.90 -5.70 -7.62
C GLU A 111 11.63 -6.57 -6.60
N GLU A 112 10.98 -6.82 -5.47
CA GLU A 112 11.45 -7.76 -4.48
C GLU A 112 10.26 -8.40 -3.76
N PRO A 113 10.41 -9.63 -3.22
CA PRO A 113 9.39 -10.21 -2.36
C PRO A 113 9.08 -9.26 -1.20
N LEU A 114 7.80 -9.08 -0.89
CA LEU A 114 7.43 -8.24 0.23
C LEU A 114 8.02 -8.79 1.53
N THR A 115 8.92 -8.06 2.17
CA THR A 115 9.50 -8.41 3.47
C THR A 115 9.46 -7.20 4.39
N PHE A 116 9.52 -7.47 5.71
CA PHE A 116 9.57 -6.40 6.70
C PHE A 116 10.89 -5.61 6.65
N SER A 117 11.96 -6.17 6.07
CA SER A 117 13.26 -5.47 5.97
C SER A 117 13.22 -4.24 5.07
N ILE A 118 12.24 -4.13 4.17
CA ILE A 118 12.04 -2.95 3.31
C ILE A 118 11.77 -1.69 4.15
N ALA A 119 11.20 -1.84 5.35
CA ALA A 119 11.00 -0.73 6.28
C ALA A 119 12.33 -0.13 6.79
N GLY A 120 13.42 -0.91 6.82
CA GLY A 120 14.72 -0.46 7.28
C GLY A 120 14.66 0.16 8.68
N MET A 121 15.18 1.39 8.81
CA MET A 121 15.19 2.14 10.08
C MET A 121 13.79 2.59 10.51
N ASP A 122 12.84 2.65 9.60
CA ASP A 122 11.46 3.09 9.86
C ASP A 122 10.58 1.97 10.42
N ALA A 123 11.12 0.76 10.61
CA ALA A 123 10.41 -0.41 11.09
C ALA A 123 9.64 -0.19 12.40
N ILE A 124 10.22 0.53 13.36
CA ILE A 124 9.57 0.79 14.66
C ILE A 124 8.35 1.70 14.48
N ASP A 125 8.48 2.73 13.66
CA ASP A 125 7.42 3.69 13.41
C ASP A 125 6.30 3.05 12.56
N LEU A 126 6.68 2.23 11.58
CA LEU A 126 5.73 1.44 10.80
C LEU A 126 4.86 0.53 11.67
N LEU A 127 5.46 -0.11 12.70
CA LEU A 127 4.72 -0.94 13.64
C LEU A 127 3.72 -0.15 14.49
N LYS A 128 4.10 1.06 14.93
CA LYS A 128 3.19 1.93 15.71
C LYS A 128 1.97 2.35 14.89
N ASP A 129 2.18 2.77 13.64
CA ASP A 129 1.07 3.16 12.78
C ASP A 129 0.23 1.95 12.36
N MET A 130 0.88 0.80 12.12
CA MET A 130 0.17 -0.46 11.86
C MET A 130 -0.76 -0.86 13.00
N GLU A 131 -0.35 -0.75 14.26
CA GLU A 131 -1.20 -1.08 15.42
C GLU A 131 -2.50 -0.26 15.43
N ILE A 132 -2.40 1.02 15.09
CA ILE A 132 -3.55 1.94 15.01
C ILE A 132 -4.47 1.54 13.86
N ILE A 133 -3.90 1.31 12.68
CA ILE A 133 -4.64 0.93 11.48
C ILE A 133 -5.34 -0.40 11.70
N GLU A 134 -4.66 -1.41 12.23
CA GLU A 134 -5.25 -2.71 12.54
C GLU A 134 -6.35 -2.62 13.59
N GLY A 135 -6.16 -1.79 14.62
CA GLY A 135 -7.20 -1.49 15.60
C GLY A 135 -8.47 -0.96 14.94
N ALA A 136 -8.34 -0.02 14.00
CA ALA A 136 -9.45 0.55 13.24
C ALA A 136 -10.12 -0.45 12.27
N LEU A 137 -9.37 -1.43 11.77
CA LEU A 137 -9.86 -2.46 10.86
C LEU A 137 -10.50 -3.65 11.58
N SER A 138 -10.13 -3.90 12.84
CA SER A 138 -10.61 -5.06 13.61
C SER A 138 -12.14 -5.22 13.67
N PRO A 139 -12.98 -4.17 13.77
CA PRO A 139 -14.43 -4.33 13.72
C PRO A 139 -14.96 -4.66 12.32
N LYS A 140 -14.21 -4.31 11.26
CA LYS A 140 -14.64 -4.45 9.85
C LYS A 140 -14.37 -5.85 9.26
N PHE A 141 -13.48 -6.63 9.88
CA PHE A 141 -13.11 -7.98 9.41
C PHE A 141 -13.37 -9.09 10.43
N SER A 142 -13.99 -8.77 11.57
CA SER A 142 -14.50 -9.73 12.54
C SER A 142 -15.90 -10.19 12.13
N SER A 143 -15.98 -11.05 11.11
CA SER A 143 -17.22 -11.72 10.69
C SER A 143 -16.93 -13.13 10.21
#